data_AF-A0AA40B9J4-F1
#
_entry.id   AF-A0AA40B9J4-F1
#
_cell.length_a   1.000
_cell.length_b   1.000
_cell.length_c   1.000
_cell.angle_alpha   90.00
_cell.angle_beta   90.00
_cell.angle_gamma   90.00
#
_symmetry.space_group_name_H-M   'P 1'
#
loop_
_entity.id
_entity.type
_entity.pdbx_description
1 polymer ?
#
loop_
_entity_poly.entity_id
_entity_poly.type
_entity_poly.pdbx_seq_one_letter_code
_entity_poly.pdbx_strand_id
1 'polypeptide(L)'
;MKLVNFSIFTLATSLATASPLAVGKRTAGANEAIYLTDCMTKSTTPQQWSQYSWYEDGRHKSQNGEAPDAIARINGLVGYVLWERGVGSSQCAWFGQLGDSVSACAEMPRDAATHNVGEKAGNLRRNGVSSEQQWTCYKDSGRILYQTSGVQCRSKYYCFP
;
A
#
# COMPACT_ATOMS: atom_id res chain seq x y z
N MET A 1 11.74 19.44 -74.91
CA MET A 1 12.35 19.18 -73.59
C MET A 1 11.52 19.91 -72.53
N LYS A 2 10.83 19.18 -71.65
CA LYS A 2 10.05 19.74 -70.53
C LYS A 2 10.79 19.41 -69.24
N LEU A 3 11.17 20.44 -68.49
CA LEU A 3 11.76 20.34 -67.15
C LEU A 3 10.66 19.99 -66.14
N VAL A 4 10.83 18.88 -65.41
CA VAL A 4 9.95 18.50 -64.30
C VAL A 4 10.62 18.94 -63.01
N ASN A 5 10.01 19.91 -62.34
CA ASN A 5 10.44 20.43 -61.04
C ASN A 5 10.03 19.43 -59.95
N PHE A 6 10.99 18.80 -59.27
CA PHE A 6 10.75 17.96 -58.10
C PHE A 6 10.85 18.82 -56.84
N SER A 7 9.70 19.14 -56.24
CA SER A 7 9.64 19.77 -54.92
C SER A 7 9.83 18.72 -53.83
N ILE A 8 10.93 18.82 -53.09
CA ILE A 8 11.22 18.00 -51.91
C ILE A 8 10.37 18.52 -50.76
N PHE A 9 9.36 17.75 -50.36
CA PHE A 9 8.57 17.99 -49.15
C PHE A 9 9.37 17.50 -47.93
N THR A 10 10.02 18.42 -47.23
CA THR A 10 10.67 18.13 -45.95
C THR A 10 9.60 18.02 -44.86
N LEU A 11 9.21 16.80 -44.49
CA LEU A 11 8.39 16.58 -43.29
C LEU A 11 9.25 16.89 -42.05
N ALA A 12 8.95 18.00 -41.39
CA ALA A 12 9.48 18.28 -40.07
C ALA A 12 8.76 17.39 -39.05
N THR A 13 9.39 16.28 -38.66
CA THR A 13 8.91 15.41 -37.58
C THR A 13 9.07 16.15 -36.26
N SER A 14 8.01 16.78 -35.77
CA SER A 14 7.99 17.34 -34.41
C SER A 14 8.10 16.18 -33.42
N LEU A 15 9.24 16.03 -32.74
CA LEU A 15 9.34 15.20 -31.56
C LEU A 15 8.42 15.81 -30.50
N ALA A 16 7.22 15.25 -30.37
CA ALA A 16 6.37 15.49 -29.21
C ALA A 16 7.12 14.95 -28.00
N THR A 17 7.80 15.83 -27.28
CA THR A 17 8.29 15.56 -25.94
C THR A 17 7.05 15.31 -25.08
N ALA A 18 6.70 14.03 -24.91
CA ALA A 18 5.77 13.61 -23.89
C ALA A 18 6.36 14.07 -22.56
N SER A 19 5.89 15.22 -22.07
CA SER A 19 6.21 15.69 -20.74
C SER A 19 5.75 14.57 -19.81
N PRO A 20 6.59 14.07 -18.88
CA PRO A 20 6.10 13.13 -17.90
C PRO A 20 4.94 13.82 -17.19
N LEU A 21 3.73 13.28 -17.37
CA LEU A 21 2.56 13.68 -16.62
C LEU A 21 3.00 13.59 -15.16
N ALA A 22 3.22 14.76 -14.55
CA ALA A 22 3.54 14.84 -13.14
C ALA A 22 2.37 14.17 -12.43
N VAL A 23 2.61 12.96 -11.93
CA VAL A 23 1.60 12.19 -11.19
C VAL A 23 1.28 13.03 -9.97
N GLY A 24 0.16 13.76 -10.05
CA GLY A 24 -0.28 14.64 -8.99
C GLY A 24 -0.48 13.83 -7.73
N LYS A 25 0.06 14.34 -6.62
CA LYS A 25 -0.18 13.74 -5.31
C LYS A 25 -1.69 13.70 -5.03
N ARG A 26 -2.23 12.54 -4.67
CA ARG A 26 -3.67 12.40 -4.38
C ARG A 26 -4.02 12.86 -2.96
N THR A 27 -5.25 13.29 -2.71
CA THR A 27 -5.75 13.45 -1.33
C THR A 27 -6.17 12.07 -0.80
N ALA A 28 -5.95 11.77 0.48
CA ALA A 28 -6.54 10.56 1.06
C ALA A 28 -8.04 10.78 1.34
N GLY A 29 -8.87 9.80 1.00
CA GLY A 29 -10.27 9.78 1.38
C GLY A 29 -10.47 9.61 2.88
N ALA A 30 -11.56 10.16 3.42
CA ALA A 30 -11.90 10.10 4.85
C ALA A 30 -12.20 8.67 5.38
N ASN A 31 -12.42 7.73 4.46
CA ASN A 31 -12.70 6.34 4.77
C ASN A 31 -11.53 5.40 4.47
N GLU A 32 -10.41 5.94 3.98
CA GLU A 32 -9.26 5.09 3.66
C GLU A 32 -8.69 4.45 4.94
N ALA A 33 -8.32 3.18 4.83
CA ALA A 33 -7.66 2.47 5.91
C ALA A 33 -6.44 1.72 5.39
N ILE A 34 -5.42 1.64 6.22
CA ILE A 34 -4.30 0.72 6.00
C ILE A 34 -4.29 -0.25 7.15
N TYR A 35 -4.34 -1.52 6.82
CA TYR A 35 -4.19 -2.60 7.79
C TYR A 35 -2.79 -3.18 7.69
N LEU A 36 -2.21 -3.47 8.85
CA LEU A 36 -1.19 -4.49 8.91
C LEU A 36 -1.88 -5.83 9.11
N THR A 37 -1.52 -6.78 8.25
CA THR A 37 -2.09 -8.13 8.26
C THR A 37 -1.04 -9.20 8.41
N ASP A 38 -1.44 -10.24 9.13
CA ASP A 38 -0.77 -11.52 9.26
C ASP A 38 -1.50 -12.55 8.40
N CYS A 39 -0.84 -12.99 7.34
CA CYS A 39 -1.43 -13.79 6.28
C CYS A 39 -0.82 -15.18 6.26
N MET A 40 -1.63 -16.19 5.93
CA MET A 40 -1.18 -17.55 5.75
C MET A 40 -1.84 -18.25 4.56
N THR A 41 -1.11 -19.15 3.90
CA THR A 41 -1.71 -20.05 2.90
C THR A 41 -2.61 -21.09 3.58
N LYS A 42 -3.75 -21.37 2.94
CA LYS A 42 -4.65 -22.47 3.32
C LYS A 42 -4.13 -23.79 2.72
N SER A 43 -3.05 -24.32 3.26
CA SER A 43 -2.39 -25.56 2.79
C SER A 43 -1.98 -26.45 3.97
N THR A 44 -1.64 -27.72 3.69
CA THR A 44 -1.09 -28.66 4.69
C THR A 44 0.28 -28.22 5.21
N THR A 45 1.01 -27.44 4.43
CA THR A 45 2.24 -26.74 4.80
C THR A 45 2.01 -25.22 4.70
N PRO A 46 1.38 -24.60 5.71
CA PRO A 46 1.03 -23.19 5.65
C PRO A 46 2.29 -22.31 5.63
N GLN A 47 2.38 -21.42 4.65
CA GLN A 47 3.35 -20.33 4.62
C GLN A 47 2.72 -19.11 5.25
N GLN A 48 3.45 -18.45 6.16
CA GLN A 48 2.98 -17.24 6.85
C GLN A 48 3.85 -16.04 6.46
N TRP A 49 3.22 -14.87 6.27
CA TRP A 49 3.89 -13.61 5.97
C TRP A 49 3.11 -12.42 6.50
N SER A 50 3.80 -11.30 6.68
CA SER A 50 3.17 -10.00 6.98
C SER A 50 3.02 -9.17 5.71
N GLN A 51 1.95 -8.41 5.61
CA GLN A 51 1.74 -7.46 4.52
C GLN A 51 0.91 -6.27 4.98
N TYR A 52 1.02 -5.17 4.25
CA TYR A 52 0.05 -4.09 4.31
C TYR A 52 -1.10 -4.36 3.35
N SER A 53 -2.31 -4.09 3.82
CA SER A 53 -3.56 -4.21 3.08
C SER A 53 -4.26 -2.86 3.09
N TRP A 54 -4.33 -2.18 1.95
CA TRP A 54 -4.94 -0.87 1.82
C TRP A 54 -6.37 -1.00 1.29
N TYR A 55 -7.26 -0.21 1.88
CA TYR A 55 -8.64 -0.03 1.44
C TYR A 55 -8.88 1.44 1.17
N GLU A 56 -9.48 1.74 0.03
CA GLU A 56 -10.01 3.06 -0.27
C GLU A 56 -11.21 3.40 0.63
N ASP A 57 -12.03 2.38 0.93
CA ASP A 57 -13.16 2.47 1.84
C ASP A 57 -13.06 1.42 2.96
N GLY A 58 -12.07 1.60 3.83
CA GLY A 58 -11.80 0.69 4.93
C GLY A 58 -12.82 0.75 6.06
N ARG A 59 -13.61 1.82 6.19
CA ARG A 59 -14.68 1.87 7.20
C ARG A 59 -15.82 0.90 6.91
N HIS A 60 -16.08 0.60 5.64
CA HIS A 60 -17.17 -0.30 5.23
C HIS A 60 -16.65 -1.64 4.69
N LYS A 61 -15.78 -1.64 3.67
CA LYS A 61 -15.35 -2.87 2.98
C LYS A 61 -14.59 -3.83 3.89
N SER A 62 -13.70 -3.28 4.73
CA SER A 62 -12.87 -4.11 5.61
C SER A 62 -13.67 -4.87 6.66
N GLN A 63 -14.90 -4.46 6.97
CA GLN A 63 -15.75 -5.09 7.98
C GLN A 63 -16.46 -6.33 7.43
N ASN A 64 -16.56 -6.46 6.11
CA ASN A 64 -17.32 -7.52 5.43
C ASN A 64 -16.43 -8.64 4.88
N GLY A 65 -15.12 -8.65 5.18
CA GLY A 65 -14.22 -9.68 4.67
C GLY A 65 -13.78 -9.47 3.22
N GLU A 66 -14.07 -8.30 2.64
CA GLU A 66 -13.74 -7.96 1.26
C GLU A 66 -12.22 -7.87 1.07
N ALA A 67 -11.74 -8.18 -0.14
CA ALA A 67 -10.33 -8.06 -0.45
C ALA A 67 -9.88 -6.59 -0.47
N PRO A 68 -8.63 -6.30 -0.07
CA PRO A 68 -8.08 -4.95 -0.13
C PRO A 68 -7.91 -4.45 -1.57
N ASP A 69 -8.05 -3.14 -1.76
CA ASP A 69 -7.87 -2.47 -3.05
C ASP A 69 -6.39 -2.50 -3.50
N ALA A 70 -5.44 -2.59 -2.57
CA ALA A 70 -4.04 -2.92 -2.88
C ALA A 70 -3.34 -3.64 -1.72
N ILE A 71 -2.34 -4.46 -2.05
CA ILE A 71 -1.49 -5.18 -1.10
C ILE A 71 -0.02 -4.86 -1.32
N ALA A 72 0.75 -4.81 -0.24
CA ALA A 72 2.20 -4.68 -0.29
C ALA A 72 2.83 -5.62 0.74
N ARG A 73 3.56 -6.63 0.27
CA ARG A 73 4.23 -7.59 1.15
C ARG A 73 5.42 -6.93 1.84
N ILE A 74 5.52 -7.13 3.15
CA ILE A 74 6.65 -6.65 3.94
C ILE A 74 7.73 -7.71 3.83
N ASN A 75 8.84 -7.40 3.15
CA ASN A 75 10.07 -8.19 2.97
C ASN A 75 9.90 -9.73 2.93
N GLY A 76 10.21 -10.36 1.79
CA GLY A 76 9.96 -11.76 1.43
C GLY A 76 10.60 -12.90 2.26
N LEU A 77 10.76 -12.74 3.57
CA LEU A 77 11.15 -13.81 4.49
C LEU A 77 9.89 -14.52 4.98
N VAL A 78 9.69 -15.72 4.46
CA VAL A 78 8.70 -16.69 4.94
C VAL A 78 9.08 -17.07 6.38
N GLY A 79 8.13 -16.96 7.32
CA GLY A 79 8.28 -17.56 8.66
C GLY A 79 8.62 -16.62 9.83
N TYR A 80 8.71 -15.30 9.64
CA TYR A 80 8.81 -14.37 10.76
C TYR A 80 7.89 -13.15 10.58
N VAL A 81 7.19 -12.80 11.66
CA VAL A 81 6.44 -11.55 11.82
C VAL A 81 7.47 -10.42 11.89
N LEU A 82 7.99 -9.99 10.73
CA LEU A 82 8.90 -8.85 10.64
C LEU A 82 8.13 -7.54 10.71
N TRP A 83 7.27 -7.35 11.70
CA TRP A 83 6.69 -6.02 11.96
C TRP A 83 7.45 -5.30 13.06
N GLU A 84 7.92 -6.05 14.04
CA GLU A 84 8.75 -5.57 15.12
C GLU A 84 10.22 -5.57 14.72
N ARG A 85 10.62 -4.64 13.86
CA ARG A 85 12.02 -4.23 13.99
C ARG A 85 12.08 -3.33 15.23
N GLY A 86 13.14 -3.52 16.04
CA GLY A 86 13.27 -2.86 17.34
C GLY A 86 13.07 -1.34 17.28
N VAL A 87 12.84 -0.76 18.46
CA VAL A 87 12.61 0.67 18.69
C VAL A 87 13.53 1.52 17.78
N GLY A 88 12.95 2.38 16.93
CA GLY A 88 13.70 3.28 16.06
C GLY A 88 13.86 2.83 14.59
N SER A 89 13.07 1.88 14.12
CA SER A 89 13.08 1.44 12.72
C SER A 89 11.74 1.65 12.02
N SER A 90 11.76 2.33 10.88
CA SER A 90 10.60 2.58 10.03
C SER A 90 10.48 1.47 8.98
N GLN A 91 9.30 0.90 8.79
CA GLN A 91 9.03 -0.04 7.70
C GLN A 91 8.15 0.59 6.64
N CYS A 92 8.70 0.74 5.44
CA CYS A 92 7.99 1.28 4.31
C CYS A 92 7.48 0.18 3.39
N ALA A 93 6.25 0.36 2.92
CA ALA A 93 5.67 -0.41 1.85
C ALA A 93 5.20 0.51 0.72
N TRP A 94 5.33 -0.01 -0.49
CA TRP A 94 4.95 0.65 -1.73
C TRP A 94 3.74 -0.06 -2.30
N PHE A 95 2.65 0.68 -2.51
CA PHE A 95 1.44 0.13 -3.11
C PHE A 95 1.48 0.43 -4.61
N GLY A 96 1.96 -0.55 -5.41
CA GLY A 96 2.18 -0.36 -6.86
C GLY A 96 0.92 0.03 -7.65
N GLN A 97 -0.28 -0.23 -7.12
CA GLN A 97 -1.55 0.08 -7.78
C GLN A 97 -1.98 1.56 -7.66
N LEU A 98 -1.30 2.35 -6.84
CA LEU A 98 -1.60 3.78 -6.63
C LEU A 98 -0.76 4.73 -7.51
N GLY A 99 -0.09 4.18 -8.53
CA GLY A 99 1.03 4.84 -9.20
C GLY A 99 2.28 4.77 -8.31
N ASP A 100 3.46 4.66 -8.92
CA ASP A 100 4.77 4.45 -8.27
C ASP A 100 5.18 5.53 -7.23
N SER A 101 4.29 6.47 -6.91
CA SER A 101 4.55 7.63 -6.06
C SER A 101 3.93 7.55 -4.66
N VAL A 102 3.13 6.53 -4.33
CA VAL A 102 2.51 6.40 -3.00
C VAL A 102 3.20 5.32 -2.15
N SER A 103 3.97 5.77 -1.15
CA SER A 103 4.50 4.90 -0.09
C SER A 103 3.80 5.15 1.23
N ALA A 104 3.58 4.07 1.98
CA ALA A 104 3.20 4.10 3.37
C ALA A 104 4.37 3.60 4.21
N CYS A 105 4.91 4.47 5.05
CA CYS A 105 5.94 4.14 6.02
C CYS A 105 5.32 4.09 7.40
N ALA A 106 5.20 2.89 7.96
CA ALA A 106 4.78 2.74 9.34
C ALA A 106 6.01 2.84 10.26
N GLU A 107 5.90 3.69 11.28
CA GLU A 107 6.81 3.70 12.42
C GLU A 107 6.03 3.21 13.61
N MET A 108 6.25 1.94 13.95
CA MET A 108 5.53 1.30 15.03
C MET A 108 6.54 0.83 16.07
N PRO A 109 6.69 1.58 17.18
CA PRO A 109 7.85 1.47 18.04
C PRO A 109 7.85 0.25 18.97
N ARG A 110 6.77 -0.55 19.04
CA ARG A 110 6.58 -1.64 20.02
C ARG A 110 5.65 -2.74 19.51
N ASP A 111 5.81 -3.98 20.02
CA ASP A 111 4.98 -5.16 19.73
C ASP A 111 3.47 -4.93 19.81
N ALA A 112 2.74 -5.57 18.91
CA ALA A 112 1.29 -5.77 18.97
C ALA A 112 0.81 -6.57 20.16
N ALA A 113 1.65 -7.44 20.72
CA ALA A 113 1.31 -8.17 21.93
C ALA A 113 1.26 -7.26 23.17
N THR A 114 1.93 -6.10 23.14
CA THR A 114 2.02 -5.20 24.31
C THR A 114 0.89 -4.18 24.42
N HIS A 115 0.03 -4.08 23.40
CA HIS A 115 -1.09 -3.15 23.35
C HIS A 115 -2.43 -3.87 23.54
N ASN A 116 -3.34 -3.24 24.27
CA ASN A 116 -4.73 -3.69 24.34
C ASN A 116 -5.45 -3.42 23.01
N VAL A 117 -6.48 -4.20 22.70
CA VAL A 117 -7.33 -3.95 21.51
C VAL A 117 -7.91 -2.54 21.58
N GLY A 118 -7.77 -1.78 20.48
CA GLY A 118 -8.20 -0.38 20.38
C GLY A 118 -7.20 0.64 20.94
N GLU A 119 -6.10 0.20 21.56
CA GLU A 119 -5.06 1.09 22.07
C GLU A 119 -4.23 1.67 20.92
N LYS A 120 -3.85 2.95 21.02
CA LYS A 120 -2.95 3.60 20.08
C LYS A 120 -1.58 2.91 20.12
N ALA A 121 -1.15 2.41 18.97
CA ALA A 121 0.07 1.62 18.82
C ALA A 121 1.18 2.31 18.02
N GLY A 122 0.86 3.41 17.33
CA GLY A 122 1.87 4.15 16.57
C GLY A 122 1.27 5.13 15.58
N ASN A 123 2.11 5.56 14.65
CA ASN A 123 1.69 6.40 13.54
C ASN A 123 2.27 5.86 12.23
N LEU A 124 1.55 6.11 11.14
CA LEU A 124 1.99 5.79 9.79
C LEU A 124 2.09 7.09 9.01
N ARG A 125 3.25 7.32 8.39
CA ARG A 125 3.47 8.44 7.48
C ARG A 125 3.20 7.97 6.06
N ARG A 126 2.43 8.75 5.33
CA ARG A 126 2.13 8.46 3.93
C ARG A 126 2.75 9.51 3.02
N ASN A 127 3.64 9.06 2.14
CA ASN A 127 4.22 9.86 1.09
C ASN A 127 3.44 9.63 -0.21
N GLY A 128 3.41 10.64 -1.09
CA GLY A 128 2.63 10.60 -2.34
C GLY A 128 1.20 11.14 -2.24
N VAL A 129 0.80 11.61 -1.06
CA VAL A 129 -0.43 12.38 -0.85
C VAL A 129 -0.15 13.88 -0.78
N SER A 130 -1.12 14.72 -1.19
CA SER A 130 -0.93 16.17 -1.44
C SER A 130 -0.32 16.95 -0.27
N SER A 131 -0.53 16.44 0.95
CA SER A 131 0.15 16.79 2.19
C SER A 131 0.58 15.50 2.88
N GLU A 132 1.78 15.43 3.46
CA GLU A 132 2.16 14.33 4.36
C GLU A 132 1.08 14.19 5.43
N GLN A 133 0.34 13.09 5.39
CA GLN A 133 -0.70 12.81 6.37
C GLN A 133 -0.13 11.83 7.39
N GLN A 134 -0.21 12.21 8.65
CA GLN A 134 0.08 11.34 9.76
C GLN A 134 -1.16 10.56 10.11
N TRP A 135 -1.12 9.26 9.90
CA TRP A 135 -2.20 8.34 10.23
C TRP A 135 -1.97 7.81 11.64
N THR A 136 -3.03 7.72 12.43
CA THR A 136 -2.94 7.09 13.75
C THR A 136 -3.27 5.62 13.63
N CYS A 137 -2.44 4.78 14.23
CA CYS A 137 -2.61 3.34 14.18
C CYS A 137 -3.01 2.76 15.54
N TYR A 138 -3.89 1.77 15.51
CA TYR A 138 -4.47 1.14 16.68
C TYR A 138 -4.40 -0.37 16.56
N LYS A 139 -4.24 -1.04 17.71
CA LYS A 139 -4.26 -2.49 17.81
C LYS A 139 -5.64 -3.04 17.42
N ASP A 140 -5.67 -3.95 16.46
CA ASP A 140 -6.89 -4.68 16.12
C ASP A 140 -7.01 -5.98 16.95
N SER A 141 -8.22 -6.50 17.00
CA SER A 141 -8.67 -7.74 17.65
C SER A 141 -8.04 -9.03 17.11
N GLY A 142 -7.39 -9.03 15.94
CA GLY A 142 -6.98 -10.29 15.30
C GLY A 142 -8.05 -10.94 14.42
N ARG A 143 -9.14 -10.21 14.12
CA ARG A 143 -10.21 -10.69 13.24
C ARG A 143 -9.69 -11.05 11.84
N ILE A 144 -10.40 -11.95 11.17
CA ILE A 144 -10.16 -12.17 9.74
C ILE A 144 -10.52 -10.87 9.02
N LEU A 145 -9.52 -10.28 8.37
CA LEU A 145 -9.72 -9.06 7.60
C LEU A 145 -10.30 -9.40 6.22
N TYR A 146 -9.70 -10.40 5.56
CA TYR A 146 -10.18 -10.94 4.31
C TYR A 146 -9.66 -12.36 4.11
N GLN A 147 -10.31 -13.10 3.22
CA GLN A 147 -9.86 -14.43 2.84
C GLN A 147 -10.17 -14.72 1.37
N THR A 148 -9.32 -15.51 0.75
CA THR A 148 -9.54 -16.07 -0.59
C THR A 148 -9.55 -17.60 -0.50
N SER A 149 -9.61 -18.27 -1.65
CA SER A 149 -9.49 -19.72 -1.74
C SER A 149 -8.14 -20.23 -1.22
N GLY A 150 -7.06 -19.47 -1.43
CA GLY A 150 -5.70 -19.90 -1.07
C GLY A 150 -5.09 -19.21 0.14
N VAL A 151 -5.66 -18.10 0.63
CA VAL A 151 -5.04 -17.25 1.66
C VAL A 151 -6.06 -16.82 2.70
N GLN A 152 -5.65 -16.73 3.96
CA GLN A 152 -6.38 -16.05 5.02
C GLN A 152 -5.49 -14.97 5.64
N CYS A 153 -6.02 -13.76 5.80
CA CYS A 153 -5.32 -12.66 6.42
C CYS A 153 -6.08 -12.12 7.63
N ARG A 154 -5.39 -12.02 8.77
CA ARG A 154 -5.92 -11.45 10.01
C ARG A 154 -5.34 -10.07 10.24
N SER A 155 -6.17 -9.12 10.64
CA SER A 155 -5.67 -7.80 11.00
C SER A 155 -4.91 -7.86 12.33
N LYS A 156 -3.77 -7.17 12.40
CA LYS A 156 -3.04 -6.94 13.65
C LYS A 156 -3.19 -5.49 14.09
N TYR A 157 -3.19 -4.58 13.11
CA TYR A 157 -3.39 -3.15 13.30
C TYR A 157 -4.22 -2.58 12.18
N TYR A 158 -4.85 -1.47 12.48
CA TYR A 158 -5.44 -0.59 11.50
C TYR A 158 -4.97 0.84 11.72
N CYS A 159 -4.79 1.57 10.63
CA CYS A 159 -4.43 2.97 10.63
C CYS A 159 -5.48 3.75 9.83
N PHE A 160 -5.86 4.91 10.35
CA PHE A 160 -6.74 5.88 9.68
C PHE A 160 -6.08 7.27 9.68
N PRO A 161 -6.39 8.11 8.68
CA PRO A 161 -5.94 9.50 8.65
C PRO A 161 -6.49 10.33 9.82
#